data_AF-A0A842RCV8-F1
#
_entry.id   AF-A0A842RCV8-F1
#
_cell.length_a   1.000
_cell.length_b   1.000
_cell.length_c   1.000
_cell.angle_alpha   90.00
_cell.angle_beta   90.00
_cell.angle_gamma   90.00
#
_symmetry.space_group_name_H-M   'P 1'
#
loop_
_entity.id
_entity.type
_entity.pdbx_description
1 polymer ?
#
loop_
_entity_poly.entity_id
_entity_poly.type
_entity_poly.pdbx_seq_one_letter_code
_entity_poly.pdbx_strand_id
1 'polypeptide(L)'
;MSIQIIGKKKSGDSFSEKILTNETDISFSRSNLETIDLEELGKIPALKSLNLSNNNISSIDLKPLSNCSNLETLYLPGNQLTAINLKPLSKCQQLQALDLQKNQLETIDLSPLSKNKELLYLFLMRNPLKEIDLSPLINCQKLQRVILNKEQLATITWKGKKVTNRKELPKGIRRYFKEIKAAISD
;
A
#
# COMPACT_ATOMS: atom_id res chain seq x y z
N MET A 1 27.57 -5.54 -8.21
CA MET A 1 27.28 -4.11 -8.43
C MET A 1 26.44 -3.61 -7.26
N SER A 2 26.46 -2.33 -6.94
CA SER A 2 25.68 -1.77 -5.83
C SER A 2 25.06 -0.45 -6.22
N ILE A 3 23.94 -0.12 -5.59
CA ILE A 3 23.30 1.18 -5.68
C ILE A 3 23.42 1.91 -4.34
N GLN A 4 23.15 3.21 -4.35
CA GLN A 4 23.11 4.03 -3.16
C GLN A 4 21.68 4.55 -2.96
N ILE A 5 21.04 4.18 -1.86
CA ILE A 5 19.77 4.76 -1.44
C ILE A 5 20.06 5.91 -0.51
N ILE A 6 19.41 7.04 -0.76
CA ILE A 6 19.59 8.27 0.02
C ILE A 6 18.25 8.77 0.56
N GLY A 7 18.32 9.62 1.57
CA GLY A 7 17.15 10.24 2.17
C GLY A 7 17.53 11.19 3.29
N LYS A 8 16.54 11.56 4.09
CA LYS A 8 16.72 12.43 5.25
C LYS A 8 16.02 11.83 6.45
N LYS A 9 16.67 11.87 7.62
CA LYS A 9 16.07 11.49 8.90
C LYS A 9 15.30 12.66 9.49
N LYS A 10 14.35 12.35 10.38
CA LYS A 10 13.58 13.35 11.15
C LYS A 10 14.45 14.29 11.99
N SER A 11 15.65 13.86 12.39
CA SER A 11 16.62 14.70 13.10
C SER A 11 17.23 15.81 12.22
N GLY A 12 17.10 15.71 10.90
CA GLY A 12 17.80 16.56 9.94
C GLY A 12 18.98 15.86 9.25
N ASP A 13 19.49 14.77 9.84
CA ASP A 13 20.66 14.06 9.33
C ASP A 13 20.39 13.41 7.97
N SER A 14 21.39 13.39 7.11
CA SER A 14 21.35 12.61 5.87
C SER A 14 21.27 11.12 6.17
N PHE A 15 20.46 10.41 5.39
CA PHE A 15 20.45 8.96 5.33
C PHE A 15 21.12 8.51 4.03
N SER A 16 21.93 7.45 4.11
CA SER A 16 22.62 6.89 2.97
C SER A 16 22.91 5.42 3.25
N GLU A 17 22.44 4.52 2.40
CA GLU A 17 22.67 3.09 2.53
C GLU A 17 23.03 2.46 1.18
N LYS A 18 24.08 1.65 1.19
CA LYS A 18 24.59 0.98 0.00
C LYS A 18 23.94 -0.40 -0.09
N ILE A 19 23.26 -0.67 -1.19
CA ILE A 19 22.50 -1.91 -1.41
C ILE A 19 23.11 -2.69 -2.57
N LEU A 20 23.23 -4.01 -2.43
CA LEU A 20 23.71 -4.85 -3.52
C LEU A 20 22.60 -5.05 -4.55
N THR A 21 22.93 -4.98 -5.84
CA THR A 21 21.93 -5.07 -6.93
C THR A 21 21.25 -6.43 -7.06
N ASN A 22 21.74 -7.45 -6.35
CA ASN A 22 21.16 -8.79 -6.30
C ASN A 22 20.22 -9.01 -5.10
N GLU A 23 20.07 -8.02 -4.21
CA GLU A 23 19.11 -8.11 -3.11
C GLU A 23 17.67 -8.09 -3.63
N THR A 24 16.86 -8.99 -3.08
CA THR A 24 15.44 -9.12 -3.39
C THR A 24 14.55 -8.55 -2.30
N ASP A 25 15.09 -8.35 -1.10
CA ASP A 25 14.34 -7.95 0.08
C ASP A 25 15.10 -6.82 0.77
N ILE A 26 14.57 -5.60 0.64
CA ILE A 26 15.20 -4.39 1.14
C ILE A 26 14.33 -3.81 2.25
N SER A 27 14.94 -3.48 3.39
CA SER A 27 14.24 -2.94 4.55
C SER A 27 14.97 -1.75 5.14
N PHE A 28 14.27 -0.62 5.20
CA PHE A 28 14.67 0.58 5.94
C PHE A 28 13.69 0.87 7.08
N SER A 29 13.08 -0.17 7.65
CA SER A 29 12.13 -0.01 8.75
C SER A 29 12.81 0.57 9.99
N ARG A 30 12.12 1.49 10.69
CA ARG A 30 12.61 2.12 11.94
C ARG A 30 13.92 2.89 11.79
N SER A 31 14.22 3.39 10.60
CA SER A 31 15.41 4.19 10.30
C SER A 31 15.22 5.69 10.59
N ASN A 32 14.10 6.07 11.21
CA ASN A 32 13.70 7.46 11.50
C ASN A 32 13.65 8.36 10.25
N LEU A 33 13.35 7.80 9.07
CA LEU A 33 13.32 8.53 7.80
C LEU A 33 12.16 9.52 7.75
N GLU A 34 12.44 10.77 7.39
CA GLU A 34 11.46 11.78 6.97
C GLU A 34 11.24 11.69 5.45
N THR A 35 12.31 11.46 4.69
CA THR A 35 12.25 11.25 3.23
C THR A 35 13.17 10.11 2.81
N ILE A 36 12.85 9.51 1.65
CA ILE A 36 13.69 8.51 1.00
C ILE A 36 13.54 8.67 -0.52
N ASP A 37 14.66 8.60 -1.24
CA ASP A 37 14.71 8.57 -2.69
C ASP A 37 14.77 7.12 -3.19
N LEU A 38 13.78 6.73 -4.00
CA LEU A 38 13.67 5.37 -4.54
C LEU A 38 14.21 5.25 -5.97
N GLU A 39 14.73 6.32 -6.59
CA GLU A 39 15.12 6.32 -8.01
C GLU A 39 16.08 5.16 -8.35
N GLU A 40 17.07 4.95 -7.48
CA GLU A 40 18.05 3.88 -7.64
C GLU A 40 17.46 2.47 -7.45
N LEU A 41 16.38 2.31 -6.67
CA LEU A 41 15.69 1.01 -6.57
C LEU A 41 15.07 0.57 -7.89
N GLY A 42 14.72 1.52 -8.76
CA GLY A 42 14.22 1.24 -10.11
C GLY A 42 15.23 0.46 -10.97
N LYS A 43 16.50 0.37 -10.56
CA LYS A 43 17.56 -0.42 -11.21
C LYS A 43 17.62 -1.88 -10.72
N ILE A 44 16.80 -2.25 -9.74
CA ILE A 44 16.72 -3.62 -9.19
C ILE A 44 15.39 -4.26 -9.62
N PRO A 45 15.28 -4.78 -10.86
CA PRO A 45 14.06 -5.43 -11.34
C PRO A 45 13.75 -6.75 -10.60
N ALA A 46 14.75 -7.32 -9.91
CA ALA A 46 14.62 -8.50 -9.08
C ALA A 46 14.00 -8.23 -7.70
N LEU A 47 13.77 -6.96 -7.32
CA LEU A 47 13.20 -6.60 -6.03
C LEU A 47 11.83 -7.24 -5.82
N LYS A 48 11.69 -7.96 -4.72
CA LYS A 48 10.47 -8.66 -4.29
C LYS A 48 9.81 -8.00 -3.09
N SER A 49 10.59 -7.50 -2.14
CA SER A 49 10.07 -6.89 -0.93
C SER A 49 10.73 -5.55 -0.65
N LEU A 50 9.90 -4.54 -0.37
CA LEU A 50 10.34 -3.25 0.15
C LEU A 50 9.62 -2.94 1.45
N ASN A 51 10.39 -2.80 2.53
CA ASN A 51 9.87 -2.46 3.84
C ASN A 51 10.35 -1.09 4.33
N LEU A 52 9.41 -0.15 4.43
CA LEU A 52 9.60 1.23 4.90
C LEU A 52 8.80 1.51 6.18
N SER A 53 8.41 0.46 6.90
CA SER A 53 7.53 0.57 8.08
C SER A 53 8.15 1.37 9.21
N ASN A 54 7.31 2.05 10.00
CA ASN A 54 7.67 2.75 11.24
C ASN A 54 8.75 3.82 11.02
N ASN A 55 8.56 4.65 10.01
CA ASN A 55 9.35 5.85 9.77
C ASN A 55 8.48 7.10 9.99
N ASN A 56 8.94 8.25 9.52
CA ASN A 56 8.27 9.54 9.62
C ASN A 56 7.93 10.10 8.24
N ILE A 57 7.73 9.23 7.25
CA ILE A 57 7.55 9.61 5.85
C ILE A 57 6.15 10.22 5.67
N SER A 58 6.08 11.47 5.23
CA SER A 58 4.82 12.19 4.97
C SER A 58 4.40 12.15 3.49
N SER A 59 5.35 11.90 2.60
CA SER A 59 5.20 11.83 1.15
C SER A 59 6.22 10.86 0.57
N ILE A 60 5.83 10.08 -0.45
CA ILE A 60 6.73 9.15 -1.13
C ILE A 60 6.41 9.07 -2.63
N ASP A 61 7.43 9.14 -3.48
CA ASP A 61 7.30 8.87 -4.91
C ASP A 61 7.54 7.38 -5.20
N LEU A 62 6.48 6.68 -5.64
CA LEU A 62 6.55 5.27 -6.01
C LEU A 62 6.91 5.05 -7.48
N LYS A 63 7.09 6.10 -8.29
CA LYS A 63 7.37 5.98 -9.74
C LYS A 63 8.53 5.01 -10.05
N PRO A 64 9.66 4.99 -9.31
CA PRO A 64 10.74 4.04 -9.59
C PRO A 64 10.33 2.57 -9.47
N LEU A 65 9.36 2.25 -8.60
CA LEU A 65 8.86 0.88 -8.42
C LEU A 65 8.13 0.34 -9.66
N SER A 66 7.77 1.20 -10.62
CA SER A 66 7.20 0.74 -11.89
C SER A 66 8.16 -0.13 -12.72
N ASN A 67 9.47 -0.09 -12.43
CA ASN A 67 10.49 -0.96 -13.01
C ASN A 67 10.71 -2.27 -12.21
N CYS A 68 10.14 -2.37 -11.00
CA CYS A 68 10.23 -3.54 -10.13
C CYS A 68 9.04 -4.47 -10.38
N SER A 69 8.96 -5.09 -11.56
CA SER A 69 7.83 -5.94 -11.96
C SER A 69 7.64 -7.19 -11.09
N ASN A 70 8.71 -7.64 -10.41
CA ASN A 70 8.72 -8.76 -9.47
C ASN A 70 8.35 -8.38 -8.04
N LEU A 71 8.00 -7.11 -7.76
CA LEU A 71 7.64 -6.69 -6.41
C LEU A 71 6.40 -7.44 -5.94
N GLU A 72 6.56 -8.22 -4.86
CA GLU A 72 5.55 -9.04 -4.21
C GLU A 72 4.94 -8.32 -3.00
N THR A 73 5.74 -7.58 -2.23
CA THR A 73 5.26 -6.91 -1.01
C THR A 73 5.80 -5.48 -0.85
N LEU A 74 4.90 -4.56 -0.53
CA LEU A 74 5.24 -3.18 -0.15
C LEU A 74 4.66 -2.87 1.24
N TYR A 75 5.56 -2.62 2.20
CA TYR A 75 5.19 -2.25 3.57
C TYR A 75 5.53 -0.78 3.84
N LEU A 76 4.49 0.01 4.10
CA LEU A 76 4.56 1.41 4.54
C LEU A 76 3.83 1.69 5.87
N PRO A 77 3.51 0.72 6.76
CA PRO A 77 2.72 1.02 7.93
C PRO A 77 3.48 1.85 8.97
N GLY A 78 2.77 2.70 9.72
CA GLY A 78 3.37 3.49 10.79
C GLY A 78 4.21 4.65 10.26
N ASN A 79 3.74 5.30 9.20
CA ASN A 79 4.30 6.52 8.63
C ASN A 79 3.31 7.69 8.81
N GLN A 80 3.54 8.80 8.12
CA GLN A 80 2.75 10.02 8.21
C GLN A 80 2.11 10.38 6.86
N LEU A 81 1.88 9.40 5.99
CA LEU A 81 1.37 9.64 4.64
C LEU A 81 -0.04 10.20 4.69
N THR A 82 -0.25 11.36 4.07
CA THR A 82 -1.58 12.00 3.93
C THR A 82 -2.24 11.66 2.59
N ALA A 83 -1.43 11.37 1.58
CA ALA A 83 -1.85 10.88 0.27
C ALA A 83 -0.80 9.91 -0.28
N ILE A 84 -1.21 9.04 -1.21
CA ILE A 84 -0.30 8.15 -1.92
C ILE A 84 -0.79 7.88 -3.35
N ASN A 85 0.11 7.99 -4.32
CA ASN A 85 -0.19 7.67 -5.71
C ASN A 85 0.16 6.21 -6.01
N LEU A 86 -0.87 5.36 -6.16
CA LEU A 86 -0.68 3.93 -6.44
C LEU A 86 -0.47 3.60 -7.92
N LYS A 87 -0.53 4.58 -8.85
CA LYS A 87 -0.40 4.34 -10.30
C LYS A 87 0.84 3.50 -10.69
N PRO A 88 2.04 3.73 -10.11
CA PRO A 88 3.23 2.92 -10.43
C PRO A 88 3.05 1.42 -10.13
N LEU A 89 2.29 1.08 -9.07
CA LEU A 89 2.07 -0.32 -8.66
C LEU A 89 1.27 -1.14 -9.67
N SER A 90 0.60 -0.49 -10.63
CA SER A 90 -0.07 -1.19 -11.75
C SER A 90 0.90 -1.98 -12.64
N LYS A 91 2.21 -1.69 -12.57
CA LYS A 91 3.29 -2.42 -13.24
C LYS A 91 3.86 -3.58 -12.42
N CYS A 92 3.63 -3.59 -11.11
CA CYS A 92 4.07 -4.65 -10.18
C CYS A 92 3.08 -5.82 -10.20
N GLN A 93 3.01 -6.56 -11.31
CA GLN A 93 1.97 -7.58 -11.52
C GLN A 93 2.02 -8.73 -10.51
N GLN A 94 3.17 -8.94 -9.88
CA GLN A 94 3.39 -9.95 -8.82
C GLN A 94 3.00 -9.46 -7.42
N LEU A 95 2.48 -8.24 -7.26
CA LEU A 95 2.16 -7.68 -5.95
C LEU A 95 1.08 -8.53 -5.25
N GLN A 96 1.44 -9.09 -4.10
CA GLN A 96 0.61 -9.92 -3.24
C GLN A 96 0.15 -9.17 -1.99
N ALA A 97 0.95 -8.25 -1.45
CA ALA A 97 0.58 -7.50 -0.25
C ALA A 97 0.93 -6.00 -0.36
N LEU A 98 -0.05 -5.17 0.01
CA LEU A 98 0.14 -3.74 0.23
C LEU A 98 -0.33 -3.37 1.64
N ASP A 99 0.60 -2.90 2.46
CA ASP A 99 0.31 -2.45 3.82
C ASP A 99 0.55 -0.95 3.96
N LEU A 100 -0.54 -0.21 4.19
CA LEU A 100 -0.57 1.24 4.38
C LEU A 100 -1.16 1.60 5.75
N GLN A 101 -1.23 0.67 6.69
CA GLN A 101 -1.84 0.91 8.00
C GLN A 101 -1.15 2.00 8.80
N LYS A 102 -1.84 2.62 9.76
CA LYS A 102 -1.24 3.61 10.68
C LYS A 102 -0.54 4.74 9.91
N ASN A 103 -1.26 5.31 8.94
CA ASN A 103 -0.89 6.53 8.23
C ASN A 103 -1.98 7.59 8.48
N GLN A 104 -1.97 8.67 7.72
CA GLN A 104 -2.90 9.79 7.83
C GLN A 104 -3.74 9.94 6.55
N LEU A 105 -3.99 8.84 5.84
CA LEU A 105 -4.74 8.85 4.58
C LEU A 105 -6.21 9.17 4.84
N GLU A 106 -6.70 10.28 4.28
CA GLU A 106 -8.12 10.63 4.30
C GLU A 106 -8.90 10.05 3.12
N THR A 107 -8.20 9.84 1.99
CA THR A 107 -8.72 9.23 0.77
C THR A 107 -7.65 8.35 0.13
N ILE A 108 -8.08 7.41 -0.71
CA ILE A 108 -7.18 6.56 -1.50
C ILE A 108 -7.85 6.11 -2.79
N ASP A 109 -7.16 6.25 -3.93
CA ASP A 109 -7.61 5.70 -5.21
C ASP A 109 -7.06 4.27 -5.40
N LEU A 110 -7.96 3.29 -5.35
CA LEU A 110 -7.62 1.88 -5.56
C LEU A 110 -7.65 1.46 -7.04
N SER A 111 -8.03 2.35 -7.98
CA SER A 111 -8.13 2.03 -9.40
C SER A 111 -6.88 1.38 -10.00
N PRO A 112 -5.65 1.83 -9.66
CA PRO A 112 -4.43 1.17 -10.12
C PRO A 112 -4.31 -0.30 -9.72
N LEU A 113 -4.85 -0.69 -8.56
CA LEU A 113 -4.76 -2.06 -8.03
C LEU A 113 -5.57 -3.08 -8.85
N SER A 114 -6.47 -2.60 -9.71
CA SER A 114 -7.22 -3.47 -10.63
C SER A 114 -6.33 -4.29 -11.59
N LYS A 115 -5.04 -3.94 -11.72
CA LYS A 115 -4.05 -4.68 -12.51
C LYS A 115 -3.30 -5.75 -11.71
N ASN A 116 -3.35 -5.73 -10.38
CA ASN A 116 -2.62 -6.66 -9.51
C ASN A 116 -3.47 -7.90 -9.20
N LYS A 117 -3.57 -8.82 -10.18
CA LYS A 117 -4.40 -10.04 -10.05
C LYS A 117 -3.92 -10.99 -8.94
N GLU A 118 -2.65 -10.89 -8.59
CA GLU A 118 -1.98 -11.66 -7.54
C GLU A 118 -2.20 -11.10 -6.13
N LEU A 119 -2.83 -9.93 -6.00
CA LEU A 119 -3.03 -9.27 -4.70
C LEU A 119 -3.86 -10.16 -3.77
N LEU A 120 -3.29 -10.51 -2.62
CA LEU A 120 -3.89 -11.30 -1.55
C LEU A 120 -4.37 -10.41 -0.40
N TYR A 121 -3.58 -9.39 -0.07
CA TYR A 121 -3.79 -8.61 1.16
C TYR A 121 -3.67 -7.10 0.90
N LEU A 122 -4.70 -6.37 1.35
CA LEU A 122 -4.70 -4.91 1.40
C LEU A 122 -5.01 -4.47 2.83
N PHE A 123 -4.07 -3.79 3.46
CA PHE A 123 -4.23 -3.29 4.83
C PHE A 123 -4.24 -1.77 4.87
N LEU A 124 -5.33 -1.22 5.39
CA LEU A 124 -5.59 0.24 5.43
C LEU A 124 -6.08 0.70 6.81
N MET A 125 -6.13 -0.20 7.80
CA MET A 125 -6.52 0.13 9.18
C MET A 125 -5.75 1.32 9.76
N ARG A 126 -6.37 2.04 10.70
CA ARG A 126 -5.76 3.17 11.40
C ARG A 126 -5.30 4.27 10.42
N ASN A 127 -6.15 4.57 9.45
CA ASN A 127 -6.12 5.78 8.64
C ASN A 127 -7.46 6.51 8.82
N PRO A 128 -7.48 7.85 8.81
CA PRO A 128 -8.70 8.66 8.88
C PRO A 128 -9.50 8.69 7.57
N LEU A 129 -9.65 7.52 6.91
CA LEU A 129 -10.35 7.40 5.63
C LEU A 129 -11.81 7.82 5.79
N LYS A 130 -12.26 8.78 4.98
CA LYS A 130 -13.65 9.26 4.97
C LYS A 130 -14.53 8.43 4.06
N GLU A 131 -14.00 8.02 2.91
CA GLU A 131 -14.67 7.21 1.90
C GLU A 131 -13.67 6.29 1.19
N ILE A 132 -14.13 5.12 0.75
CA ILE A 132 -13.35 4.19 -0.07
C ILE A 132 -14.21 3.43 -1.08
N ASP A 133 -13.86 3.52 -2.36
CA ASP A 133 -14.46 2.71 -3.42
C ASP A 133 -13.71 1.39 -3.59
N LEU A 134 -14.42 0.28 -3.39
CA LEU A 134 -13.84 -1.07 -3.46
C LEU A 134 -14.06 -1.73 -4.83
N SER A 135 -14.74 -1.06 -5.76
CA SER A 135 -14.99 -1.58 -7.12
C SER A 135 -13.73 -2.07 -7.85
N PRO A 136 -12.58 -1.36 -7.79
CA PRO A 136 -11.37 -1.79 -8.49
C PRO A 136 -10.89 -3.19 -8.07
N LEU A 137 -11.20 -3.60 -6.84
CA LEU A 137 -10.75 -4.87 -6.26
C LEU A 137 -11.49 -6.09 -6.86
N ILE A 138 -12.55 -5.89 -7.65
CA ILE A 138 -13.22 -6.99 -8.35
C ILE A 138 -12.28 -7.79 -9.27
N ASN A 139 -11.22 -7.14 -9.77
CA ASN A 139 -10.24 -7.74 -10.65
C ASN A 139 -9.10 -8.45 -9.89
N CYS A 140 -9.01 -8.27 -8.57
CA CYS A 140 -8.05 -8.95 -7.70
C CYS A 140 -8.58 -10.35 -7.34
N GLN A 141 -8.48 -11.29 -8.26
CA GLN A 141 -9.15 -12.61 -8.15
C GLN A 141 -8.62 -13.46 -6.98
N LYS A 142 -7.35 -13.29 -6.61
CA LYS A 142 -6.72 -14.00 -5.49
C LYS A 142 -6.88 -13.30 -4.15
N LEU A 143 -7.53 -12.15 -4.10
CA LEU A 143 -7.69 -11.37 -2.87
C LEU A 143 -8.22 -12.28 -1.75
N GLN A 144 -7.71 -12.09 -0.54
CA GLN A 144 -8.08 -12.90 0.63
C GLN A 144 -8.58 -12.01 1.75
N ARG A 145 -7.98 -10.83 1.94
CA ARG A 145 -8.35 -9.89 3.00
C ARG A 145 -8.19 -8.44 2.56
N VAL A 146 -9.17 -7.64 2.94
CA VAL A 146 -9.10 -6.17 2.93
C VAL A 146 -9.40 -5.73 4.35
N ILE A 147 -8.40 -5.17 5.04
CA ILE A 147 -8.57 -4.78 6.44
C ILE A 147 -8.66 -3.26 6.53
N LEU A 148 -9.86 -2.79 6.90
CA LEU A 148 -10.22 -1.37 7.08
C LEU A 148 -10.43 -1.04 8.57
N ASN A 149 -10.46 0.25 8.91
CA ASN A 149 -10.62 0.68 10.29
C ASN A 149 -12.00 0.24 10.84
N LYS A 150 -12.00 -0.41 12.01
CA LYS A 150 -13.22 -0.82 12.71
C LYS A 150 -13.91 0.38 13.38
N GLU A 151 -13.13 1.37 13.78
CA GLU A 151 -13.57 2.47 14.67
C GLU A 151 -13.85 3.78 13.91
N GLN A 152 -13.41 3.89 12.66
CA GLN A 152 -13.76 5.00 11.76
C GLN A 152 -14.55 4.43 10.59
N LEU A 153 -15.83 4.79 10.54
CA LEU A 153 -16.80 4.38 9.53
C LEU A 153 -16.49 5.05 8.18
N ALA A 154 -15.34 4.74 7.58
CA ALA A 154 -15.09 5.11 6.19
C ALA A 154 -16.31 4.67 5.38
N THR A 155 -16.93 5.61 4.67
CA THR A 155 -18.07 5.28 3.82
C THR A 155 -17.58 4.36 2.72
N ILE A 156 -18.05 3.12 2.73
CA ILE A 156 -17.68 2.17 1.68
C ILE A 156 -18.59 2.41 0.49
N THR A 157 -18.02 2.52 -0.69
CA THR A 157 -18.77 2.59 -1.95
C THR A 157 -18.44 1.43 -2.88
N TRP A 158 -19.41 1.12 -3.74
CA TRP A 158 -19.34 0.12 -4.79
C TRP A 158 -20.05 0.64 -6.03
N LYS A 159 -19.29 0.82 -7.10
CA LYS A 159 -19.67 1.39 -8.39
C LYS A 159 -20.38 2.74 -8.22
N GLY A 160 -19.79 3.59 -7.38
CA GLY A 160 -20.30 4.93 -7.05
C GLY A 160 -21.52 4.95 -6.11
N LYS A 161 -21.93 3.80 -5.55
CA LYS A 161 -23.04 3.73 -4.58
C LYS A 161 -22.53 3.40 -3.20
N LYS A 162 -23.01 4.11 -2.18
CA LYS A 162 -22.76 3.76 -0.78
C LYS A 162 -23.27 2.36 -0.49
N VAL A 163 -22.44 1.56 0.16
CA VAL A 163 -22.74 0.20 0.60
C VAL A 163 -23.20 0.26 2.05
N THR A 164 -24.47 -0.03 2.31
CA THR A 164 -25.06 -0.03 3.66
C THR A 164 -25.44 -1.43 4.13
N ASN A 165 -25.40 -2.43 3.25
CA ASN A 165 -25.46 -3.84 3.61
C ASN A 165 -24.42 -4.65 2.84
N ARG A 166 -23.73 -5.58 3.52
CA ARG A 166 -22.77 -6.52 2.90
C ARG A 166 -23.36 -7.24 1.68
N LYS A 167 -24.66 -7.53 1.67
CA LYS A 167 -25.34 -8.23 0.57
C LYS A 167 -25.32 -7.42 -0.74
N GLU A 168 -25.07 -6.11 -0.71
CA GLU A 168 -24.97 -5.27 -1.89
C GLU A 168 -23.67 -5.50 -2.70
N LEU A 169 -22.66 -6.09 -2.06
CA LEU A 169 -21.38 -6.40 -2.70
C LEU A 169 -21.46 -7.72 -3.47
N PRO A 170 -20.64 -7.94 -4.53
CA PRO A 170 -20.56 -9.25 -5.18
C PRO A 170 -20.05 -10.34 -4.24
N LYS A 171 -20.50 -11.59 -4.40
CA LYS A 171 -20.10 -12.73 -3.54
C LYS A 171 -18.58 -12.86 -3.37
N GLY A 172 -17.82 -12.69 -4.46
CA GLY A 172 -16.36 -12.76 -4.44
C GLY A 172 -15.70 -11.70 -3.56
N ILE A 173 -16.37 -10.56 -3.36
CA ILE A 173 -15.96 -9.45 -2.51
C ILE A 173 -16.52 -9.60 -1.09
N ARG A 174 -17.77 -10.05 -0.94
CA ARG A 174 -18.45 -10.25 0.36
C ARG A 174 -17.63 -11.08 1.37
N ARG A 175 -16.84 -12.04 0.89
CA ARG A 175 -16.02 -12.91 1.77
C ARG A 175 -14.97 -12.12 2.55
N TYR A 176 -14.52 -10.99 2.03
CA TYR A 176 -13.55 -10.08 2.67
C TYR A 176 -14.20 -9.17 3.72
N PHE A 177 -15.52 -9.06 3.71
CA PHE A 177 -16.28 -8.14 4.57
C PHE A 177 -16.73 -8.74 5.91
N LYS A 178 -16.45 -10.02 6.19
CA LYS A 178 -16.75 -10.61 7.51
C LYS A 178 -16.01 -9.90 8.65
N GLU A 179 -14.83 -9.34 8.37
CA GLU A 179 -14.02 -8.56 9.32
C GLU A 179 -14.39 -7.07 9.35
N ILE A 180 -15.17 -6.60 8.35
CA ILE A 180 -15.71 -5.23 8.21
C ILE A 180 -17.08 -5.09 8.93
N LYS A 181 -17.42 -6.02 9.83
CA LYS A 181 -18.71 -6.04 10.56
C LYS A 181 -19.03 -4.80 11.40
N ALA A 182 -18.08 -3.86 11.57
CA ALA A 182 -18.32 -2.62 12.29
C ALA A 182 -18.74 -1.43 11.39
N ALA A 183 -18.50 -1.49 10.07
CA ALA A 183 -18.79 -0.36 9.19
C ALA A 183 -20.19 -0.40 8.55
N ILE A 184 -20.79 -1.59 8.51
CA ILE A 184 -22.01 -1.87 7.77
C ILE A 184 -22.83 -2.84 8.63
N SER A 185 -23.99 -2.39 9.13
CA SER A 185 -24.89 -3.23 9.94
C SER A 185 -25.40 -4.43 9.13
N ASP A 186 -25.45 -5.61 9.76
CA ASP A 186 -25.92 -6.88 9.16
C ASP A 186 -27.35 -6.78 8.62
#